data_AF-A0A661WR67-F1
#
_entry.id   AF-A0A661WR67-F1
#
_cell.length_a   1.000
_cell.length_b   1.000
_cell.length_c   1.000
_cell.angle_alpha   90.00
_cell.angle_beta   90.00
_cell.angle_gamma   90.00
#
_symmetry.space_group_name_H-M   'P 1'
#
loop_
_entity.id
_entity.type
_entity.pdbx_description
1 polymer ?
#
loop_
_entity_poly.entity_id
_entity_poly.type
_entity_poly.pdbx_seq_one_letter_code
_entity_poly.pdbx_strand_id
1 'polypeptide(L)'
;MKENKMSRRNFMQTIGNAGLAIGLSGMAGRVVAAGVKPKQSKVEVPRDANGNIIPGFDKTGKVAAGSKPWKPYSDRKVRVGIAGFGLCQFGAQFSFQTSPNVEVVAVTDLDPGRCA
;
A
#
# COMPACT_ATOMS: atom_id res chain seq x y z
N MET A 1 5.45 4.40 64.30
CA MET A 1 4.98 4.27 62.89
C MET A 1 6.23 4.10 62.03
N LYS A 2 6.43 2.94 61.39
CA LYS A 2 7.59 2.66 60.54
C LYS A 2 7.17 2.82 59.07
N GLU A 3 7.68 3.86 58.42
CA GLU A 3 7.53 4.08 56.98
C GLU A 3 8.21 2.95 56.20
N ASN A 4 7.46 2.25 55.35
CA ASN A 4 7.99 1.21 54.47
C ASN A 4 8.21 1.81 53.07
N LYS A 5 9.41 2.35 52.84
CA LYS A 5 9.77 3.06 51.61
C LYS A 5 10.16 2.06 50.52
N MET A 6 9.17 1.54 49.79
CA MET A 6 9.40 0.74 48.59
C MET A 6 10.21 1.56 47.57
N SER A 7 11.48 1.18 47.39
CA SER A 7 12.45 1.92 46.58
C SER A 7 12.17 1.76 45.08
N ARG A 8 12.30 2.85 44.33
CA ARG A 8 12.12 2.92 42.86
C ARG A 8 12.95 1.87 42.11
N ARG A 9 14.07 1.41 42.68
CA ARG A 9 14.91 0.34 42.13
C ARG A 9 14.23 -1.03 42.15
N ASN A 10 13.48 -1.37 43.19
CA ASN A 10 12.75 -2.64 43.26
C ASN A 10 11.59 -2.65 42.26
N PHE A 11 10.88 -1.53 42.11
CA PHE A 11 9.78 -1.40 41.13
C PHE A 11 10.26 -1.59 39.68
N MET A 12 11.41 -1.00 39.31
CA MET A 12 11.96 -1.14 37.96
C MET A 12 12.49 -2.56 37.69
N GLN A 13 12.99 -3.27 38.71
CA GLN A 13 13.39 -4.67 38.57
C GLN A 13 12.19 -5.61 38.40
N THR A 14 11.06 -5.34 39.06
CA THR A 14 9.82 -6.12 38.91
C THR A 14 9.21 -5.99 37.52
N ILE A 15 9.28 -4.82 36.89
CA ILE A 15 8.77 -4.63 35.51
C ILE A 15 9.74 -5.22 34.47
N GLY A 16 11.06 -5.12 34.70
CA GLY A 16 12.08 -5.65 33.79
C GLY A 16 12.00 -7.17 33.59
N ASN A 17 11.70 -7.94 34.64
CA ASN A 17 11.62 -9.41 34.55
C ASN A 17 10.22 -9.94 34.17
N ALA A 18 9.15 -9.14 34.31
CA ALA A 18 7.80 -9.54 33.89
C ALA A 18 7.54 -9.34 32.38
N GLY A 19 8.28 -8.44 31.72
CA GLY A 19 8.10 -8.13 30.30
C GLY A 19 8.59 -9.20 29.32
N LEU A 20 9.51 -10.09 29.72
CA LEU A 20 10.09 -11.07 28.81
C LEU A 20 9.27 -12.37 28.69
N ALA A 21 8.38 -12.68 29.64
CA ALA A 21 7.60 -13.92 29.65
C ALA A 21 6.27 -13.84 28.87
N ILE A 22 5.78 -12.64 28.57
CA ILE A 22 4.54 -12.43 27.79
C ILE A 22 4.84 -12.13 26.30
N GLY A 23 6.09 -11.74 25.98
CA GLY A 23 6.50 -11.44 24.61
C GLY A 23 6.80 -12.65 23.72
N LEU A 24 7.12 -13.83 24.29
CA LEU A 24 7.53 -15.00 23.51
C LEU A 24 6.42 -16.05 23.26
N SER A 25 5.26 -15.95 23.90
CA SER A 25 4.11 -16.84 23.67
C SER A 25 3.04 -16.22 22.76
N GLY A 26 3.06 -14.89 22.56
CA GLY A 26 2.14 -14.19 21.66
C GLY A 26 2.56 -14.18 20.17
N MET A 27 3.82 -14.47 19.85
CA MET A 27 4.36 -14.33 18.48
C MET A 27 4.41 -15.64 17.68
N ALA A 28 4.22 -16.80 18.33
CA ALA A 28 4.22 -18.11 17.65
C ALA A 28 2.82 -18.63 17.28
N GLY A 29 1.73 -18.08 17.85
CA GLY A 29 0.38 -18.66 17.75
C GLY A 29 -0.65 -17.93 16.89
N ARG A 30 -0.36 -16.72 16.38
CA ARG A 30 -1.36 -15.90 15.63
C ARG A 30 -0.97 -15.53 14.21
N VAL A 31 0.00 -16.23 13.60
CA VAL A 31 0.32 -16.06 12.17
C VAL A 31 -0.20 -17.22 11.30
N VAL A 32 -0.89 -18.21 11.88
CA VAL A 32 -1.42 -19.38 11.14
C VAL A 32 -2.95 -19.48 11.09
N ALA A 33 -3.69 -18.45 11.52
CA ALA A 33 -5.15 -18.41 11.46
C ALA A 33 -5.68 -17.19 10.66
N ALA A 34 -5.10 -16.97 9.48
CA ALA A 34 -5.78 -16.41 8.33
C ALA A 34 -4.85 -16.68 7.16
N GLY A 35 -5.28 -17.52 6.20
CA GLY A 35 -4.55 -17.84 4.98
C GLY A 35 -4.37 -16.65 4.03
N VAL A 36 -4.01 -15.48 4.55
CA VAL A 36 -3.58 -14.33 3.75
C VAL A 36 -2.16 -14.63 3.28
N LYS A 37 -2.07 -15.40 2.20
CA LYS A 37 -0.86 -15.43 1.38
C LYS A 37 -0.54 -13.96 1.04
N PRO A 38 0.68 -13.47 1.24
CA PRO A 38 1.07 -12.19 0.67
C PRO A 38 0.86 -12.30 -0.83
N LYS A 39 -0.15 -11.59 -1.36
CA LYS A 39 -0.41 -11.50 -2.80
C LYS A 39 0.81 -10.79 -3.37
N GLN A 40 1.78 -11.58 -3.82
CA GLN A 40 2.91 -11.09 -4.61
C GLN A 40 2.32 -10.17 -5.67
N SER A 41 2.79 -8.93 -5.70
CA SER A 41 2.37 -7.85 -6.59
C SER A 41 2.73 -8.17 -8.04
N LYS A 42 2.11 -9.22 -8.57
CA LYS A 42 1.88 -9.37 -10.00
C LYS A 42 0.95 -8.21 -10.33
N VAL A 43 1.42 -7.25 -11.13
CA VAL A 43 0.54 -6.25 -11.76
C VAL A 43 -0.65 -7.03 -12.32
N GLU A 44 -1.79 -6.97 -11.63
CA GLU A 44 -2.99 -7.70 -12.00
C GLU A 44 -3.51 -6.99 -13.24
N VAL A 45 -3.25 -7.61 -14.39
CA VAL A 45 -3.69 -7.13 -15.68
C VAL A 45 -5.21 -7.21 -15.68
N PRO A 46 -5.92 -6.10 -15.95
CA PRO A 46 -7.37 -6.11 -15.94
C PRO A 46 -7.95 -7.10 -16.96
N ARG A 47 -9.01 -7.80 -16.54
CA ARG A 47 -9.68 -8.84 -17.33
C ARG A 47 -11.13 -8.50 -17.56
N ASP A 48 -11.64 -8.96 -18.70
CA ASP A 48 -13.05 -8.85 -19.04
C ASP A 48 -13.90 -9.79 -18.16
N ALA A 49 -15.24 -9.71 -18.31
CA ALA A 49 -16.16 -10.57 -17.56
C ALA A 49 -15.99 -12.07 -17.87
N ASN A 50 -15.36 -12.40 -19.00
CA ASN A 50 -15.10 -13.77 -19.44
C ASN A 50 -13.72 -14.28 -19.00
N GLY A 51 -12.93 -13.45 -18.30
CA GLY A 51 -11.59 -13.77 -17.82
C GLY A 51 -10.47 -13.56 -18.85
N ASN A 52 -10.76 -13.02 -20.02
CA ASN A 52 -9.75 -12.66 -21.02
C ASN A 52 -9.09 -11.33 -20.65
N ILE A 53 -7.87 -11.08 -21.14
CA ILE A 53 -7.21 -9.80 -20.96
C ILE A 53 -7.95 -8.74 -21.75
N ILE A 54 -8.20 -7.58 -21.13
CA ILE A 54 -8.81 -6.45 -21.84
C ILE A 54 -7.81 -5.95 -22.90
N PRO A 55 -8.18 -5.86 -24.18
CA PRO A 55 -7.28 -5.41 -25.24
C PRO A 55 -6.60 -4.07 -24.88
N GLY A 56 -5.29 -4.00 -25.06
CA GLY A 56 -4.49 -2.81 -24.71
C GLY A 56 -3.91 -2.80 -23.29
N PHE A 57 -4.32 -3.75 -22.43
CA PHE A 57 -3.62 -4.06 -21.17
C PHE A 57 -2.64 -5.23 -21.31
N ASP A 58 -2.48 -5.74 -22.52
CA ASP A 58 -1.45 -6.71 -22.83
C ASP A 58 -0.08 -6.14 -22.43
N LYS A 59 0.78 -6.98 -21.85
CA LYS A 59 2.15 -6.58 -21.48
C LYS A 59 2.94 -6.30 -22.76
N THR A 60 2.83 -5.08 -23.26
CA THR A 60 3.81 -4.53 -24.17
C THR A 60 5.14 -4.48 -23.40
N GLY A 61 6.18 -5.05 -24.00
CA GLY A 61 7.47 -5.29 -23.34
C GLY A 61 8.01 -4.03 -22.65
N LYS A 62 8.96 -4.24 -21.73
CA LYS A 62 9.72 -3.17 -21.07
C LYS A 62 10.01 -2.04 -22.06
N VAL A 63 9.77 -0.80 -21.65
CA VAL A 63 10.09 0.42 -22.43
C VAL A 63 11.39 0.17 -23.19
N ALA A 64 11.32 0.28 -24.52
CA ALA A 64 12.42 -0.08 -25.40
C ALA A 64 13.74 0.49 -24.85
N ALA A 65 14.70 -0.40 -24.56
CA ALA A 65 16.01 0.00 -24.06
C ALA A 65 16.63 0.95 -25.09
N GLY A 66 16.67 2.25 -24.78
CA GLY A 66 17.05 3.30 -25.72
C GLY A 66 16.05 4.46 -25.85
N SER A 67 14.87 4.41 -25.22
CA SER A 67 14.02 5.60 -25.12
C SER A 67 14.74 6.69 -24.33
N LYS A 68 14.84 7.91 -24.89
CA LYS A 68 15.39 9.06 -24.18
C LYS A 68 14.61 9.25 -22.87
N PRO A 69 15.29 9.46 -21.73
CA PRO A 69 14.59 9.75 -20.48
C PRO A 69 13.75 11.01 -20.66
N TRP A 70 12.51 10.97 -20.19
CA TRP A 70 11.62 12.13 -20.24
C TRP A 70 12.21 13.25 -19.37
N LYS A 71 12.32 14.46 -19.93
CA LYS A 71 12.80 15.65 -19.23
C LYS A 71 11.61 16.60 -18.95
N PRO A 72 11.40 17.02 -17.70
CA PRO A 72 10.40 18.04 -17.39
C PRO A 72 10.67 19.32 -18.18
N TYR A 73 9.62 19.88 -18.78
CA TYR A 73 9.70 21.18 -19.47
C TYR A 73 9.56 22.36 -18.50
N SER A 74 8.94 22.15 -17.32
CA SER A 74 8.66 23.19 -16.34
C SER A 74 8.57 22.59 -14.94
N ASP A 75 8.76 23.42 -13.92
CA ASP A 75 8.65 23.01 -12.50
C ASP A 75 7.20 22.83 -12.04
N ARG A 76 6.22 23.20 -12.87
CA ARG A 76 4.79 22.99 -12.59
C ARG A 76 4.42 21.52 -12.77
N LYS A 77 3.69 20.98 -11.79
CA LYS A 77 3.09 19.64 -11.87
C LYS A 77 1.92 19.61 -12.83
N VAL A 78 1.80 18.52 -13.59
CA VAL A 78 0.63 18.26 -14.44
C VAL A 78 -0.52 17.84 -13.53
N ARG A 79 -1.62 18.58 -13.58
CA ARG A 79 -2.84 18.27 -12.83
C ARG A 79 -3.72 17.34 -13.65
N VAL A 80 -4.05 16.18 -13.12
CA VAL A 80 -4.88 15.18 -13.78
C VAL A 80 -6.13 14.89 -12.96
N GLY A 81 -7.25 14.70 -13.65
CA GLY A 81 -8.46 14.14 -13.07
C GLY A 81 -8.63 12.69 -13.54
N ILE A 82 -9.03 11.79 -12.65
CA ILE A 82 -9.35 10.41 -13.00
C ILE A 82 -10.87 10.25 -13.01
N ALA A 83 -11.43 9.83 -14.14
CA ALA A 83 -12.84 9.50 -14.27
C ALA A 83 -12.99 7.99 -14.42
N GLY A 84 -13.65 7.37 -13.45
CA GLY A 84 -14.01 5.96 -13.46
C GLY A 84 -12.98 5.02 -12.84
N PHE A 85 -13.48 4.15 -11.98
CA PHE A 85 -12.84 3.00 -11.38
C PHE A 85 -13.66 1.73 -11.71
N GLY A 86 -13.89 1.55 -13.01
CA GLY A 86 -14.62 0.42 -13.58
C GLY A 86 -13.78 -0.85 -13.67
N LEU A 87 -14.27 -1.82 -14.46
CA LEU A 87 -13.67 -3.15 -14.63
C LEU A 87 -12.17 -3.12 -14.96
N CYS A 88 -11.75 -2.17 -15.80
CA CYS A 88 -10.37 -2.05 -16.24
C CYS A 88 -9.48 -1.21 -15.32
N GLN A 89 -10.06 -0.44 -14.39
CA GLN A 89 -9.34 0.49 -13.51
C GLN A 89 -8.32 1.35 -14.26
N PHE A 90 -8.65 1.77 -15.49
CA PHE A 90 -7.70 2.33 -16.46
C PHE A 90 -6.87 3.47 -15.88
N GLY A 91 -7.52 4.48 -15.30
CA GLY A 91 -6.82 5.63 -14.72
C GLY A 91 -5.91 5.30 -13.54
N ALA A 92 -6.21 4.25 -12.77
CA ALA A 92 -5.42 3.84 -11.62
C ALA A 92 -4.13 3.09 -12.03
N GLN A 93 -4.14 2.40 -13.17
CA GLN A 93 -2.99 1.64 -13.67
C GLN A 93 -1.80 2.53 -14.08
N PHE A 94 -2.03 3.81 -14.39
CA PHE A 94 -0.99 4.76 -14.81
C PHE A 94 -0.06 5.25 -13.69
N SER A 95 -0.26 4.82 -12.44
CA SER A 95 0.60 5.16 -11.31
C SER A 95 0.82 6.67 -11.11
N PHE A 96 -0.17 7.50 -11.45
CA PHE A 96 -0.05 8.96 -11.32
C PHE A 96 0.24 9.43 -9.89
N GLN A 97 -0.16 8.64 -8.88
CA GLN A 97 0.08 8.92 -7.47
C GLN A 97 1.56 8.84 -7.06
N THR A 98 2.39 8.12 -7.82
CA THR A 98 3.82 7.94 -7.50
C THR A 98 4.73 8.75 -8.41
N SER A 99 4.17 9.45 -9.42
CA SER A 99 4.94 10.28 -10.34
C SER A 99 5.31 11.62 -9.71
N PRO A 100 6.59 12.04 -9.72
CA PRO A 100 7.01 13.32 -9.14
C PRO A 100 6.46 14.54 -9.90
N ASN A 101 6.04 14.36 -11.15
CA ASN A 101 5.65 15.46 -12.06
C ASN A 101 4.13 15.57 -12.27
N VAL A 102 3.35 14.69 -11.64
CA VAL A 102 1.89 14.63 -11.80
C VAL A 102 1.23 14.74 -10.44
N GLU A 103 0.08 15.41 -10.42
CA GLU A 103 -0.79 15.54 -9.25
C GLU A 103 -2.21 15.17 -9.64
N VAL A 104 -2.82 14.22 -8.92
CA VAL A 104 -4.24 13.89 -9.10
C VAL A 104 -5.07 14.88 -8.30
N VAL A 105 -5.85 15.73 -8.98
CA VAL A 105 -6.60 16.84 -8.34
C VAL A 105 -8.10 16.58 -8.23
N ALA A 106 -8.62 15.61 -8.97
CA ALA A 106 -10.03 15.26 -8.96
C ALA A 106 -10.22 13.78 -9.31
N VAL A 107 -11.21 13.16 -8.69
CA VAL A 107 -11.69 11.82 -9.04
C VAL A 107 -13.21 11.90 -9.19
N THR A 108 -13.75 11.20 -10.17
CA THR A 108 -15.19 11.05 -10.35
C THR A 108 -15.51 9.63 -10.76
N ASP A 109 -16.63 9.11 -10.26
CA ASP A 109 -17.20 7.81 -10.64
C ASP A 109 -18.73 7.91 -10.59
N LEU A 110 -19.43 6.97 -11.23
CA LEU A 110 -20.88 6.84 -11.14
C LEU A 110 -21.30 6.32 -9.75
N ASP A 111 -20.45 5.50 -9.13
CA ASP A 111 -20.60 4.99 -7.78
C ASP A 111 -19.85 5.93 -6.80
N PRO A 112 -20.55 6.68 -5.94
CA PRO A 112 -19.92 7.59 -4.99
C PRO A 112 -18.93 6.90 -4.05
N GLY A 113 -19.15 5.61 -3.76
CA GLY A 113 -18.26 4.82 -2.90
C GLY A 113 -16.88 4.54 -3.52
N ARG A 114 -16.71 4.77 -4.83
CA ARG A 114 -15.46 4.55 -5.57
C ARG A 114 -14.65 5.82 -5.80
N CYS A 115 -15.14 6.98 -5.36
CA CYS A 115 -14.48 8.27 -5.52
C CYS A 115 -13.44 8.58 -4.40
N ALA A 116 -13.31 7.70 -3.40
CA ALA A 116 -12.54 7.92 -2.17
C ALA A 116 -11.26 7.07 -2.09
#